data_AF-A0A1H8YE62-F1
#
_entry.id   AF-A0A1H8YE62-F1
#
_cell.length_a   1.000
_cell.length_b   1.000
_cell.length_c   1.000
_cell.angle_alpha   90.00
_cell.angle_beta   90.00
_cell.angle_gamma   90.00
#
_symmetry.space_group_name_H-M   'P 1'
#
loop_
_entity.id
_entity.type
_entity.pdbx_description
1 polymer ?
#
loop_
_entity_poly.entity_id
_entity_poly.type
_entity_poly.pdbx_seq_one_letter_code
_entity_poly.pdbx_strand_id
1 'polypeptide(L)'
;MTVTDPVSTLAPLRGFEDEDVLAELAGHFVQHECAPGDALVEFGHRADQVFLVAHGKISKIGTGAYGDQTVLGTLADGGYFGEGALTADDGIWEFTAKAITACTVLSLPRNEFRGVLDQSETLRAHLETAAADEAGTANDHGEAVIDVASGHDGEPWLPGTFVDYDSSPREYELSVAQTVLRVHSRVADLYNQPMNQIEQQLRLTVEALRERQEHELVNNTDFGLLHNADFSQRIRTRTGPPTPDDLDDLPALVWKEGQTGLPDEYQPGLNVRFMGISGRAIMSYLVSAYYSAAVLVPDALAVLENAEIGRGD
;
A
#
# COMPACT_ATOMS: atom_id res chain seq x y z
N MET A 1 20.27 3.87 3.46
CA MET A 1 19.71 2.56 3.83
C MET A 1 20.65 1.97 4.84
N THR A 2 20.50 2.41 6.08
CA THR A 2 21.16 1.83 7.25
C THR A 2 20.49 0.47 7.51
N VAL A 3 21.24 -0.52 7.99
CA VAL A 3 20.78 -1.92 8.14
C VAL A 3 19.65 -2.06 9.19
N THR A 4 19.28 -0.96 9.87
CA THR A 4 18.17 -0.86 10.84
C THR A 4 16.77 -0.82 10.22
N ASP A 5 16.60 -0.30 8.99
CA ASP A 5 15.29 -0.21 8.30
C ASP A 5 14.55 -1.56 8.09
N PRO A 6 15.21 -2.67 7.69
CA PRO A 6 14.52 -3.95 7.48
C PRO A 6 14.17 -4.72 8.77
N VAL A 7 14.69 -4.32 9.94
CA VAL A 7 14.43 -5.04 11.21
C VAL A 7 13.14 -4.55 11.88
N SER A 8 12.85 -3.26 11.78
CA SER A 8 11.61 -2.64 12.33
C SER A 8 10.33 -3.04 11.58
N THR A 9 10.46 -3.71 10.43
CA THR A 9 9.34 -4.18 9.61
C THR A 9 8.80 -5.54 10.04
N LEU A 10 9.50 -6.27 10.91
CA LEU A 10 8.97 -7.50 11.53
C LEU A 10 7.80 -7.12 12.45
N ALA A 11 6.64 -7.78 12.31
CA ALA A 11 5.47 -7.56 13.19
C ALA A 11 5.81 -7.50 14.69
N PRO A 12 6.58 -8.43 15.28
CA PRO A 12 6.90 -8.38 16.71
C PRO A 12 7.82 -7.21 17.12
N LEU A 13 8.47 -6.53 16.16
CA LEU A 13 9.37 -5.39 16.40
C LEU A 13 8.83 -4.07 15.84
N ARG A 14 7.59 -4.07 15.32
CA ARG A 14 6.97 -2.87 14.77
C ARG A 14 6.76 -1.85 15.90
N GLY A 15 7.17 -0.60 15.65
CA GLY A 15 7.05 0.50 16.63
C GLY A 15 8.11 0.50 17.74
N PHE A 16 9.14 -0.35 17.67
CA PHE A 16 10.24 -0.30 18.62
C PHE A 16 11.23 0.82 18.24
N GLU A 17 11.46 1.76 19.16
CA GLU A 17 12.21 3.01 18.89
C GLU A 17 13.69 2.97 19.32
N ASP A 18 14.14 1.90 19.99
CA ASP A 18 15.52 1.80 20.50
C ASP A 18 16.49 1.39 19.38
N GLU A 19 17.08 2.41 18.75
CA GLU A 19 17.96 2.25 17.57
C GLU A 19 19.24 1.47 17.87
N ASP A 20 19.76 1.55 19.10
CA ASP A 20 20.98 0.83 19.51
C ASP A 20 20.74 -0.69 19.52
N VAL A 21 19.60 -1.12 20.06
CA VAL A 21 19.20 -2.54 20.11
C VAL A 21 18.82 -3.05 18.72
N LEU A 22 18.16 -2.22 17.89
CA LEU A 22 17.88 -2.57 16.50
C LEU A 22 19.16 -2.74 15.67
N ALA A 23 20.17 -1.89 15.90
CA ALA A 23 21.47 -2.01 15.25
C ALA A 23 22.23 -3.27 15.69
N GLU A 24 22.13 -3.65 16.96
CA GLU A 24 22.67 -4.90 17.48
C GLU A 24 21.99 -6.10 16.80
N LEU A 25 20.64 -6.16 16.82
CA LEU A 25 19.86 -7.20 16.13
C LEU A 25 20.20 -7.29 14.64
N ALA A 26 20.28 -6.14 13.96
CA ALA A 26 20.66 -6.04 12.55
C ALA A 26 22.04 -6.67 12.28
N GLY A 27 22.98 -6.56 13.23
CA GLY A 27 24.32 -7.15 13.15
C GLY A 27 24.34 -8.68 13.22
N HIS A 28 23.29 -9.30 13.76
CA HIS A 28 23.18 -10.76 13.86
C HIS A 28 22.50 -11.41 12.64
N PHE A 29 22.00 -10.63 11.69
CA PHE A 29 21.45 -11.17 10.44
C PHE A 29 22.56 -11.68 9.53
N VAL A 30 22.39 -12.91 9.04
CA VAL A 30 23.27 -13.52 8.06
C VAL A 30 22.63 -13.45 6.69
N GLN A 31 23.31 -12.81 5.75
CA GLN A 31 22.86 -12.73 4.36
C GLN A 31 23.13 -14.05 3.62
N HIS A 32 22.11 -14.57 2.95
CA HIS A 32 22.17 -15.70 2.04
C HIS A 32 21.70 -15.29 0.65
N GLU A 33 22.44 -15.74 -0.36
CA GLU A 33 22.05 -15.63 -1.77
C GLU A 33 21.49 -16.97 -2.23
N CYS A 34 20.29 -16.95 -2.80
CA CYS A 34 19.58 -18.14 -3.28
C CYS A 34 19.37 -18.05 -4.79
N ALA A 35 19.59 -19.15 -5.49
CA ALA A 35 19.29 -19.26 -6.91
C ALA A 35 17.80 -19.58 -7.13
N PRO A 36 17.25 -19.28 -8.32
CA PRO A 36 15.91 -19.73 -8.70
C PRO A 36 15.77 -21.24 -8.54
N GLY A 37 14.83 -21.65 -7.70
CA GLY A 37 14.53 -23.05 -7.43
C GLY A 37 15.11 -23.62 -6.13
N ASP A 38 15.92 -22.85 -5.39
CA ASP A 38 16.44 -23.29 -4.10
C ASP A 38 15.35 -23.27 -3.01
N ALA A 39 15.28 -24.32 -2.20
CA ALA A 39 14.41 -24.39 -1.03
C ALA A 39 15.12 -23.75 0.16
N LEU A 40 14.55 -22.69 0.72
CA LEU A 40 15.07 -22.02 1.91
C LEU A 40 14.70 -22.79 3.18
N VAL A 41 13.45 -23.24 3.23
CA VAL A 41 12.93 -24.09 4.31
C VAL A 41 12.01 -25.14 3.72
N GLU A 42 11.95 -26.29 4.37
CA GLU A 42 11.12 -27.43 3.97
C GLU A 42 10.08 -27.72 5.04
N PHE A 43 8.89 -28.10 4.58
CA PHE A 43 7.80 -28.55 5.44
C PHE A 43 8.27 -29.63 6.43
N GLY A 44 7.91 -29.48 7.70
CA GLY A 44 8.21 -30.44 8.76
C GLY A 44 9.62 -30.32 9.37
N HIS A 45 10.48 -29.43 8.85
CA HIS A 45 11.72 -29.08 9.53
C HIS A 45 11.44 -28.17 10.72
N ARG A 46 12.35 -28.14 11.70
CA ARG A 46 12.23 -27.24 12.86
C ARG A 46 12.29 -25.79 12.40
N ALA A 47 11.37 -24.97 12.89
CA ALA A 47 11.35 -23.53 12.67
C ALA A 47 12.16 -22.86 13.79
N ASP A 48 13.45 -22.67 13.55
CA ASP A 48 14.42 -22.13 14.51
C ASP A 48 15.08 -20.82 14.04
N GLN A 49 14.61 -20.25 12.94
CA GLN A 49 15.17 -19.04 12.34
C GLN A 49 14.11 -18.26 11.57
N VAL A 50 14.27 -16.94 11.53
CA VAL A 50 13.42 -16.01 10.77
C VAL A 50 14.13 -15.63 9.47
N PHE A 51 13.35 -15.44 8.41
CA PHE A 51 13.86 -14.98 7.12
C PHE A 51 13.20 -13.67 6.70
N LEU A 52 14.02 -12.77 6.19
CA LEU A 52 13.65 -11.48 5.62
C LEU A 52 14.10 -11.44 4.17
N VAL A 53 13.20 -11.10 3.26
CA VAL A 53 13.50 -11.00 1.82
C VAL A 53 13.99 -9.60 1.52
N ALA A 54 15.30 -9.42 1.38
CA ALA A 54 15.87 -8.13 1.00
C ALA A 54 15.61 -7.82 -0.47
N HIS A 55 15.74 -8.84 -1.33
CA HIS A 55 15.44 -8.73 -2.76
C HIS A 55 15.10 -10.09 -3.36
N GLY A 56 14.10 -10.16 -4.24
CA GLY A 56 13.68 -11.37 -4.94
C GLY A 56 12.28 -11.87 -4.58
N LYS A 57 11.88 -13.01 -5.14
CA LYS A 57 10.56 -13.62 -4.94
C LYS A 57 10.65 -15.04 -4.42
N ILE A 58 9.87 -15.35 -3.40
CA ILE A 58 9.82 -16.66 -2.74
C ILE A 58 8.37 -17.15 -2.73
N SER A 59 8.15 -18.39 -3.16
CA SER A 59 6.85 -19.06 -3.06
C SER A 59 6.75 -19.86 -1.77
N LYS A 60 5.66 -19.72 -1.03
CA LYS A 60 5.27 -20.64 0.05
C LYS A 60 4.40 -21.73 -0.54
N ILE A 61 4.86 -22.98 -0.43
CA ILE A 61 4.18 -24.17 -0.95
C ILE A 61 3.75 -25.00 0.24
N GLY A 62 2.45 -25.20 0.41
CA GLY A 62 1.87 -26.00 1.47
C GLY A 62 1.10 -27.19 0.93
N THR A 63 0.50 -27.96 1.83
CA THR A 63 -0.36 -29.08 1.48
C THR A 63 -1.81 -28.59 1.41
N GLY A 64 -2.43 -28.66 0.24
CA GLY A 64 -3.85 -28.32 0.06
C GLY A 64 -4.78 -29.34 0.71
N ALA A 65 -6.07 -29.02 0.79
CA ALA A 65 -7.11 -29.83 1.45
C ALA A 65 -7.25 -31.29 0.94
N TYR A 66 -6.63 -31.62 -0.20
CA TYR A 66 -6.64 -32.95 -0.83
C TYR A 66 -5.25 -33.63 -0.89
N GLY A 67 -4.22 -33.09 -0.23
CA GLY A 67 -2.87 -33.67 -0.20
C GLY A 67 -1.96 -33.25 -1.35
N ASP A 68 -2.44 -32.43 -2.29
CA ASP A 68 -1.63 -31.86 -3.37
C ASP A 68 -0.80 -30.66 -2.88
N GLN A 69 0.37 -30.43 -3.49
CA GLN A 69 1.18 -29.24 -3.22
C GLN A 69 0.51 -28.00 -3.83
N THR A 70 0.05 -27.09 -2.98
CA THR A 70 -0.59 -25.83 -3.38
C THR A 70 0.29 -24.65 -2.97
N VAL A 71 0.40 -23.66 -3.85
CA VAL A 71 1.05 -22.38 -3.50
C VAL A 71 0.13 -21.63 -2.54
N LEU A 72 0.55 -21.51 -1.28
CA LEU A 72 -0.18 -20.77 -0.24
C LEU A 72 -0.03 -19.26 -0.41
N GLY A 73 1.07 -18.81 -1.02
CA GLY A 73 1.33 -17.39 -1.26
C GLY A 73 2.72 -17.14 -1.84
N THR A 74 2.97 -15.91 -2.26
CA THR A 74 4.29 -15.47 -2.73
C THR A 74 4.74 -14.28 -1.90
N LEU A 75 5.97 -14.32 -1.41
CA LEU A 75 6.66 -13.22 -0.74
C LEU A 75 7.58 -12.51 -1.74
N ALA A 76 7.61 -11.20 -1.68
CA ALA A 76 8.51 -10.34 -2.46
C ALA A 76 9.40 -9.52 -1.52
N ASP A 77 10.17 -8.57 -2.07
CA ASP A 77 11.02 -7.62 -1.35
C ASP A 77 10.31 -7.00 -0.13
N GLY A 78 10.95 -7.03 1.04
CA GLY A 78 10.40 -6.57 2.32
C GLY A 78 9.49 -7.59 3.02
N GLY A 79 9.12 -8.68 2.36
CA GLY A 79 8.38 -9.78 2.97
C GLY A 79 9.25 -10.56 3.96
N TYR A 80 8.62 -11.10 5.00
CA TYR A 80 9.29 -11.94 5.99
C TYR A 80 8.45 -13.19 6.32
N PHE A 81 9.09 -14.19 6.92
CA PHE A 81 8.40 -15.38 7.41
C PHE A 81 9.18 -16.07 8.53
N GLY A 82 8.46 -16.86 9.32
CA GLY A 82 9.03 -17.55 10.47
C GLY A 82 8.92 -16.79 11.78
N GLU A 83 8.11 -15.74 11.88
CA GLU A 83 7.94 -14.96 13.12
C GLU A 83 7.52 -15.85 14.31
N GLY A 84 6.72 -16.89 14.06
CA GLY A 84 6.36 -17.89 15.08
C GLY A 84 7.56 -18.67 15.64
N ALA A 85 8.71 -18.71 14.93
CA ALA A 85 9.96 -19.27 15.45
C ALA A 85 10.61 -18.39 16.53
N LEU A 86 10.19 -17.12 16.66
CA LEU A 86 10.65 -16.23 17.73
C LEU A 86 9.85 -16.45 19.01
N THR A 87 8.54 -16.71 18.89
CA THR A 87 7.60 -16.80 20.02
C THR A 87 7.36 -18.24 20.52
N ALA A 88 7.27 -19.25 19.64
CA ALA A 88 6.92 -20.63 20.03
C ALA A 88 8.15 -21.55 20.13
N ASP A 89 8.43 -22.17 21.29
CA ASP A 89 9.66 -22.97 21.55
C ASP A 89 9.86 -24.25 20.69
N ASP A 90 8.81 -24.78 20.05
CA ASP A 90 8.90 -26.02 19.25
C ASP A 90 8.01 -25.97 17.98
N GLY A 91 8.12 -24.89 17.21
CA GLY A 91 7.46 -24.78 15.91
C GLY A 91 8.12 -25.64 14.83
N ILE A 92 7.31 -26.18 13.91
CA ILE A 92 7.77 -26.74 12.63
C ILE A 92 7.35 -25.81 11.49
N TRP A 93 8.07 -25.87 10.38
CA TRP A 93 7.64 -25.20 9.16
C TRP A 93 6.39 -25.90 8.59
N GLU A 94 5.28 -25.16 8.55
CA GLU A 94 4.00 -25.65 7.99
C GLU A 94 3.92 -25.51 6.45
N PHE A 95 4.98 -24.99 5.83
CA PHE A 95 5.12 -24.83 4.40
C PHE A 95 6.58 -24.96 3.98
N THR A 96 6.80 -25.26 2.70
CA THR A 96 8.10 -25.21 2.05
C THR A 96 8.26 -23.85 1.37
N ALA A 97 9.31 -23.10 1.67
CA ALA A 97 9.59 -21.83 1.01
C ALA A 97 10.66 -22.03 -0.07
N LYS A 98 10.34 -21.66 -1.31
CA LYS A 98 11.21 -21.88 -2.47
C LYS A 98 11.44 -20.58 -3.24
N ALA A 99 12.70 -20.27 -3.56
CA ALA A 99 13.04 -19.12 -4.37
C ALA A 99 12.50 -19.30 -5.80
N ILE A 100 11.77 -18.31 -6.30
CA ILE A 100 11.27 -18.26 -7.70
C ILE A 100 12.30 -17.55 -8.58
N THR A 101 12.94 -16.50 -8.05
CA THR A 101 13.98 -15.71 -8.72
C THR A 101 15.30 -15.83 -7.96
N ALA A 102 16.37 -15.20 -8.46
CA ALA A 102 17.54 -14.97 -7.63
C ALA A 102 17.11 -14.08 -6.46
N CYS A 103 17.37 -14.53 -5.23
CA CYS A 103 16.92 -13.83 -4.03
C CYS A 103 18.09 -13.59 -3.08
N THR A 104 18.12 -12.41 -2.46
CA THR A 104 18.94 -12.11 -1.30
C THR A 104 18.04 -12.12 -0.08
N VAL A 105 18.31 -13.03 0.84
CA VAL A 105 17.57 -13.16 2.10
C VAL A 105 18.48 -12.94 3.29
N LEU A 106 17.93 -12.36 4.34
CA LEU A 106 18.58 -12.18 5.62
C LEU A 106 17.97 -13.20 6.57
N SER A 107 18.79 -14.07 7.17
CA SER A 107 18.34 -15.04 8.16
C SER A 107 18.79 -14.60 9.56
N LEU A 108 17.91 -14.76 10.55
CA LEU A 108 18.22 -14.54 11.95
C LEU A 108 17.93 -15.82 12.72
N PRO A 109 18.97 -16.52 13.23
CA PRO A 109 18.77 -17.68 14.09
C PRO A 109 18.13 -17.27 15.42
N ARG A 110 17.21 -18.09 15.92
CA ARG A 110 16.54 -17.86 17.21
C ARG A 110 17.52 -17.68 18.37
N ASN A 111 18.63 -18.41 18.37
CA ASN A 111 19.61 -18.32 19.45
C ASN A 111 20.26 -16.93 19.53
N GLU A 112 20.54 -16.32 18.38
CA GLU A 112 21.09 -14.96 18.31
C GLU A 112 20.04 -13.94 18.79
N PHE A 113 18.78 -14.09 18.34
CA PHE A 113 17.67 -13.25 18.81
C PHE A 113 17.45 -13.36 20.33
N ARG A 114 17.43 -14.57 20.89
CA ARG A 114 17.33 -14.79 22.34
C ARG A 114 18.51 -14.20 23.09
N GLY A 115 19.71 -14.26 22.52
CA GLY A 115 20.91 -13.64 23.09
C GLY A 115 20.76 -12.13 23.28
N VAL A 116 20.19 -11.43 22.30
CA VAL A 116 19.91 -9.98 22.40
C VAL A 116 18.73 -9.71 23.34
N LEU A 117 17.69 -10.55 23.30
CA LEU A 117 16.51 -10.46 24.18
C LEU A 117 16.85 -10.67 25.67
N ASP A 118 17.80 -11.54 25.99
CA ASP A 118 18.26 -11.75 27.36
C ASP A 118 19.10 -10.58 27.87
N GLN A 119 19.79 -9.87 26.96
CA GLN A 119 20.65 -8.73 27.29
C GLN A 119 19.90 -7.40 27.36
N SER A 120 18.78 -7.27 26.63
CA SER A 120 17.98 -6.05 26.58
C SER A 120 16.66 -6.18 27.35
N GLU A 121 16.49 -5.33 28.37
CA GLU A 121 15.23 -5.25 29.13
C GLU A 121 14.13 -4.51 28.36
N THR A 122 14.50 -3.56 27.48
CA THR A 122 13.56 -2.77 26.65
C THR A 122 12.89 -3.65 25.60
N LEU A 123 13.67 -4.50 24.92
CA LEU A 123 13.18 -5.44 23.91
C LEU A 123 12.22 -6.48 24.51
N ARG A 124 12.55 -6.98 25.70
CA ARG A 124 11.72 -7.97 26.42
C ARG A 124 10.37 -7.39 26.81
N ALA A 125 10.35 -6.18 27.38
CA ALA A 125 9.10 -5.51 27.75
C ALA A 125 8.22 -5.22 26.53
N HIS A 126 8.83 -4.84 25.39
CA HIS A 126 8.12 -4.62 24.13
C HIS A 126 7.46 -5.90 23.62
N LEU A 127 8.18 -7.01 23.60
CA LEU A 127 7.66 -8.31 23.14
C LEU A 127 6.61 -8.91 24.07
N GLU A 128 6.73 -8.71 25.39
CA GLU A 128 5.68 -9.10 26.34
C GLU A 128 4.38 -8.30 26.12
N THR A 129 4.51 -7.03 25.73
CA THR A 129 3.37 -6.17 25.38
C THR A 129 2.75 -6.61 24.04
N ALA A 130 3.58 -6.80 23.01
CA ALA A 130 3.14 -7.24 21.68
C ALA A 130 2.53 -8.65 21.68
N ALA A 131 3.05 -9.58 22.48
CA ALA A 131 2.48 -10.93 22.62
C ALA A 131 1.15 -10.94 23.40
N ALA A 132 0.94 -9.96 24.29
CA ALA A 132 -0.36 -9.77 24.93
C ALA A 132 -1.41 -9.22 23.96
N ASP A 133 -0.97 -8.42 22.98
CA ASP A 133 -1.82 -7.88 21.90
C ASP A 133 -2.08 -8.92 20.79
N GLU A 134 -1.09 -9.71 20.35
CA GLU A 134 -1.25 -10.74 19.30
C GLU A 134 -2.15 -11.93 19.71
N ALA A 135 -2.38 -12.15 21.02
CA ALA A 135 -3.33 -13.15 21.50
C ALA A 135 -4.80 -12.79 21.15
N GLY A 136 -5.04 -11.57 20.67
CA GLY A 136 -6.32 -11.14 20.11
C GLY A 136 -6.15 -10.53 18.72
N THR A 137 -6.83 -11.11 17.74
CA THR A 137 -7.39 -10.39 16.58
C THR A 137 -6.45 -9.94 15.45
N ALA A 138 -6.17 -10.84 14.51
CA ALA A 138 -6.06 -10.48 13.10
C ALA A 138 -6.54 -11.66 12.22
N ASN A 139 -7.50 -11.43 11.33
CA ASN A 139 -7.83 -12.41 10.28
C ASN A 139 -6.74 -12.40 9.19
N ASP A 140 -6.81 -13.35 8.24
CA ASP A 140 -5.90 -13.51 7.09
C ASP A 140 -5.66 -12.25 6.22
N HIS A 141 -6.36 -11.15 6.50
CA HIS A 141 -6.29 -9.86 5.80
C HIS A 141 -5.83 -8.68 6.69
N GLY A 142 -5.40 -8.93 7.93
CA GLY A 142 -4.88 -7.89 8.84
C GLY A 142 -5.94 -6.94 9.41
N GLU A 143 -7.23 -7.28 9.26
CA GLU A 143 -8.33 -6.56 9.90
C GLU A 143 -8.57 -7.08 11.34
N ALA A 144 -8.94 -6.17 12.24
CA ALA A 144 -9.35 -6.51 13.60
C ALA A 144 -10.62 -7.38 13.57
N VAL A 145 -10.55 -8.57 14.14
CA VAL A 145 -11.66 -9.53 14.18
C VAL A 145 -12.72 -9.03 15.15
N ILE A 146 -13.92 -8.72 14.64
CA ILE A 146 -15.10 -8.46 15.48
C ILE A 146 -15.69 -9.82 15.85
N ASP A 147 -15.55 -10.20 17.12
CA ASP A 147 -16.09 -11.47 17.60
C ASP A 147 -17.62 -11.36 17.77
N VAL A 148 -18.37 -12.11 16.96
CA VAL A 148 -19.84 -12.05 16.93
C VAL A 148 -20.41 -13.24 17.69
N ALA A 149 -20.87 -13.01 18.93
CA ALA A 149 -21.61 -14.01 19.69
C ALA A 149 -23.10 -13.98 19.31
N SER A 150 -23.66 -15.13 18.90
CA SER A 150 -25.10 -15.29 18.66
C SER A 150 -25.66 -16.36 19.60
N GLY A 151 -26.57 -15.96 20.51
CA GLY A 151 -27.21 -16.84 21.48
C GLY A 151 -28.74 -16.68 21.46
N HIS A 152 -29.49 -17.76 21.76
CA HIS A 152 -30.97 -17.77 21.72
C HIS A 152 -31.64 -17.65 23.10
N ASP A 153 -30.88 -17.51 24.20
CA ASP A 153 -31.43 -17.27 25.54
C ASP A 153 -30.46 -16.45 26.40
N GLY A 154 -30.99 -15.35 26.98
CA GLY A 154 -30.23 -14.38 27.76
C GLY A 154 -29.41 -13.41 26.90
N GLU A 155 -29.17 -12.20 27.40
CA GLU A 155 -28.30 -11.20 26.79
C GLU A 155 -26.86 -11.51 27.23
N PRO A 156 -26.01 -12.12 26.37
CA PRO A 156 -24.66 -12.49 26.76
C PRO A 156 -23.82 -11.23 27.01
N TRP A 157 -22.96 -11.27 28.02
CA TRP A 157 -21.94 -10.23 28.22
C TRP A 157 -20.95 -10.30 27.06
N LEU A 158 -21.00 -9.31 26.17
CA LEU A 158 -20.01 -9.13 25.11
C LEU A 158 -18.70 -8.62 25.74
N PRO A 159 -17.56 -9.29 25.55
CA PRO A 159 -16.27 -8.71 25.88
C PRO A 159 -16.08 -7.46 25.01
N GLY A 160 -15.86 -6.31 25.63
CA GLY A 160 -15.65 -5.06 24.90
C GLY A 160 -14.30 -5.11 24.16
N THR A 161 -14.32 -5.44 22.88
CA THR A 161 -13.18 -5.24 21.99
C THR A 161 -13.10 -3.76 21.66
N PHE A 162 -12.13 -3.05 22.26
CA PHE A 162 -11.79 -1.71 21.78
C PHE A 162 -11.07 -1.88 20.45
N VAL A 163 -11.55 -1.21 19.41
CA VAL A 163 -10.84 -1.10 18.14
C VAL A 163 -9.78 -0.04 18.36
N ASP A 164 -8.52 -0.44 18.37
CA ASP A 164 -7.42 0.52 18.42
C ASP A 164 -7.36 1.28 17.09
N TYR A 165 -7.50 2.60 17.19
CA TYR A 165 -7.34 3.49 16.05
C TYR A 165 -5.85 3.78 15.85
N ASP A 166 -5.41 3.89 14.60
CA ASP A 166 -4.08 4.37 14.28
C ASP A 166 -3.88 5.77 14.88
N SER A 167 -2.86 5.91 15.73
CA SER A 167 -2.52 7.14 16.43
C SER A 167 -1.94 8.22 15.50
N SER A 168 -1.55 7.87 14.27
CA SER A 168 -1.01 8.77 13.26
C SER A 168 -1.60 8.51 11.86
N PRO A 169 -2.89 8.81 11.63
CA PRO A 169 -3.50 8.60 10.32
C PRO A 169 -2.85 9.49 9.26
N ARG A 170 -2.81 9.02 8.01
CA ARG A 170 -2.28 9.79 6.88
C ARG A 170 -3.11 11.06 6.66
N GLU A 171 -2.47 12.23 6.75
CA GLU A 171 -3.07 13.51 6.42
C GLU A 171 -2.89 13.82 4.94
N TYR A 172 -3.99 14.16 4.26
CA TYR A 172 -3.97 14.50 2.83
C TYR A 172 -4.14 16.01 2.65
N GLU A 173 -3.06 16.70 2.28
CA GLU A 173 -3.12 18.11 1.93
C GLU A 173 -3.75 18.31 0.55
N LEU A 174 -4.47 19.42 0.38
CA LEU A 174 -5.07 19.79 -0.90
C LEU A 174 -4.00 20.38 -1.82
N SER A 175 -3.81 19.75 -2.98
CA SER A 175 -2.98 20.30 -4.05
C SER A 175 -3.76 21.34 -4.88
N VAL A 176 -3.03 22.32 -5.41
CA VAL A 176 -3.61 23.46 -6.12
C VAL A 176 -2.99 23.60 -7.50
N ALA A 177 -3.82 23.54 -8.56
CA ALA A 177 -3.42 23.95 -9.90
C ALA A 177 -3.99 25.34 -10.21
N GLN A 178 -3.15 26.25 -10.67
CA GLN A 178 -3.52 27.63 -10.99
C GLN A 178 -2.99 28.04 -12.35
N THR A 179 -3.79 28.79 -13.09
CA THR A 179 -3.36 29.42 -14.33
C THR A 179 -3.99 30.80 -14.50
N VAL A 180 -3.31 31.68 -15.24
CA VAL A 180 -3.79 33.02 -15.53
C VAL A 180 -4.13 33.12 -17.00
N LEU A 181 -5.42 33.21 -17.31
CA LEU A 181 -5.90 33.51 -18.65
C LEU A 181 -5.74 35.01 -18.91
N ARG A 182 -5.13 35.36 -20.05
CA ARG A 182 -4.95 36.75 -20.51
C ARG A 182 -5.62 36.96 -21.86
N VAL A 183 -6.55 37.90 -21.91
CA VAL A 183 -7.32 38.22 -23.12
C VAL A 183 -7.22 39.71 -23.40
N HIS A 184 -6.85 40.09 -24.62
CA HIS A 184 -6.87 41.50 -25.00
C HIS A 184 -8.32 41.98 -25.13
N SER A 185 -8.68 43.12 -24.54
CA SER A 185 -10.05 43.67 -24.58
C SER A 185 -10.57 43.82 -26.01
N ARG A 186 -9.74 44.37 -26.92
CA ARG A 186 -10.05 44.46 -28.36
C ARG A 186 -10.50 43.16 -28.99
N VAL A 187 -9.96 42.02 -28.57
CA VAL A 187 -10.35 40.71 -29.12
C VAL A 187 -11.75 40.33 -28.63
N ALA A 188 -12.02 40.54 -27.34
CA ALA A 188 -13.34 40.35 -26.76
C ALA A 188 -14.39 41.35 -27.30
N ASP A 189 -13.97 42.53 -27.77
CA ASP A 189 -14.88 43.52 -28.34
C ASP A 189 -15.14 43.29 -29.84
N LEU A 190 -14.09 43.00 -30.63
CA LEU A 190 -14.14 42.92 -32.09
C LEU A 190 -14.53 41.53 -32.62
N TYR A 191 -14.17 40.46 -31.90
CA TYR A 191 -14.31 39.09 -32.39
C TYR A 191 -15.30 38.25 -31.55
N ASN A 192 -16.21 38.90 -30.84
CA ASN A 192 -17.15 38.24 -29.92
C ASN A 192 -18.34 37.53 -30.58
N GLN A 193 -18.44 37.58 -31.91
CA GLN A 193 -19.50 36.94 -32.66
C GLN A 193 -18.91 36.03 -33.75
N PRO A 194 -19.54 34.87 -34.01
CA PRO A 194 -20.75 34.35 -33.36
C PRO A 194 -20.49 33.76 -31.96
N MET A 195 -19.23 33.60 -31.53
CA MET A 195 -18.86 32.98 -30.26
C MET A 195 -18.17 33.96 -29.33
N ASN A 196 -18.55 33.94 -28.04
CA ASN A 196 -17.95 34.78 -27.03
C ASN A 196 -16.49 34.37 -26.75
N GLN A 197 -15.54 35.24 -27.07
CA GLN A 197 -14.11 34.90 -26.99
C GLN A 197 -13.65 34.63 -25.56
N ILE A 198 -14.14 35.40 -24.58
CA ILE A 198 -13.77 35.23 -23.17
C ILE A 198 -14.28 33.89 -22.67
N GLU A 199 -15.53 33.56 -22.96
CA GLU A 199 -16.16 32.31 -22.53
C GLU A 199 -15.45 31.10 -23.15
N GLN A 200 -15.15 31.13 -24.45
CA GLN A 200 -14.47 30.02 -25.11
C GLN A 200 -13.03 29.85 -24.60
N GLN A 201 -12.30 30.93 -24.37
CA GLN A 201 -10.94 30.86 -23.82
C GLN A 201 -10.92 30.38 -22.37
N LEU A 202 -11.89 30.82 -21.55
CA LEU A 202 -12.08 30.29 -20.20
C LEU A 202 -12.39 28.80 -20.24
N ARG A 203 -13.32 28.36 -21.10
CA ARG A 203 -13.66 26.93 -21.25
C ARG A 203 -12.43 26.10 -21.58
N LEU A 204 -11.66 26.48 -22.61
CA LEU A 204 -10.43 25.76 -22.97
C LEU A 204 -9.38 25.75 -21.85
N THR A 205 -9.29 26.84 -21.09
CA THR A 205 -8.38 26.93 -19.93
C THR A 205 -8.81 25.98 -18.81
N VAL A 206 -10.12 25.87 -18.57
CA VAL A 206 -10.69 24.94 -17.60
C VAL A 206 -10.47 23.49 -18.03
N GLU A 207 -10.73 23.15 -19.30
CA GLU A 207 -10.44 21.81 -19.83
C GLU A 207 -8.96 21.45 -19.66
N ALA A 208 -8.04 22.36 -20.02
CA ALA A 208 -6.61 22.11 -19.82
C ALA A 208 -6.22 21.93 -18.33
N LEU A 209 -6.88 22.65 -17.41
CA LEU A 209 -6.70 22.45 -15.98
C LEU A 209 -7.28 21.10 -15.50
N ARG A 210 -8.39 20.64 -16.08
CA ARG A 210 -8.98 19.32 -15.79
C ARG A 210 -8.08 18.19 -16.25
N GLU A 211 -7.54 18.27 -17.46
CA GLU A 211 -6.55 17.31 -17.97
C GLU A 211 -5.30 17.26 -17.07
N ARG A 212 -4.83 18.43 -16.61
CA ARG A 212 -3.73 18.49 -15.65
C ARG A 212 -4.12 17.87 -14.31
N GLN A 213 -5.33 18.14 -13.81
CA GLN A 213 -5.86 17.53 -12.59
C GLN A 213 -5.92 16.00 -12.71
N GLU A 214 -6.46 15.47 -13.80
CA GLU A 214 -6.54 14.02 -14.04
C GLU A 214 -5.15 13.38 -14.06
N HIS A 215 -4.21 14.00 -14.78
CA HIS A 215 -2.84 13.52 -14.83
C HIS A 215 -2.20 13.43 -13.44
N GLU A 216 -2.41 14.43 -12.59
CA GLU A 216 -1.89 14.47 -11.22
C GLU A 216 -2.62 13.45 -10.32
N LEU A 217 -3.94 13.32 -10.42
CA LEU A 217 -4.70 12.30 -9.68
C LEU A 217 -4.20 10.87 -9.97
N VAL A 218 -3.74 10.61 -11.19
CA VAL A 218 -3.23 9.28 -11.57
C VAL A 218 -1.75 9.12 -11.22
N ASN A 219 -0.90 10.11 -11.55
CA ASN A 219 0.55 9.95 -11.59
C ASN A 219 1.32 10.68 -10.50
N ASN A 220 0.69 11.53 -9.69
CA ASN A 220 1.40 12.26 -8.63
C ASN A 220 2.02 11.26 -7.63
N THR A 221 3.23 11.55 -7.16
CA THR A 221 3.99 10.67 -6.25
C THR A 221 3.44 10.66 -4.84
N ASP A 222 2.75 11.73 -4.44
CA ASP A 222 2.32 11.96 -3.07
C ASP A 222 0.90 11.39 -2.86
N PHE A 223 -0.06 11.77 -3.70
CA PHE A 223 -1.47 11.35 -3.60
C PHE A 223 -2.01 10.61 -4.83
N GLY A 224 -1.18 10.40 -5.86
CA GLY A 224 -1.64 9.78 -7.10
C GLY A 224 -2.01 8.31 -6.91
N LEU A 225 -3.02 7.85 -7.65
CA LEU A 225 -3.56 6.49 -7.55
C LEU A 225 -2.50 5.42 -7.82
N LEU A 226 -1.66 5.59 -8.85
CA LEU A 226 -0.64 4.59 -9.20
C LEU A 226 0.46 4.45 -8.13
N HIS A 227 0.72 5.50 -7.36
CA HIS A 227 1.73 5.49 -6.30
C HIS A 227 1.16 5.03 -4.95
N ASN A 228 -0.13 5.29 -4.70
CA ASN A 228 -0.81 4.91 -3.45
C ASN A 228 -1.46 3.52 -3.48
N ALA A 229 -1.51 2.84 -4.62
CA ALA A 229 -1.99 1.46 -4.68
C ALA A 229 -1.10 0.54 -3.82
N ASP A 230 -1.75 -0.19 -2.92
CA ASP A 230 -1.10 -1.15 -2.02
C ASP A 230 -0.34 -2.23 -2.80
N PHE A 231 0.76 -2.72 -2.24
CA PHE A 231 1.60 -3.72 -2.90
C PHE A 231 0.85 -5.03 -3.20
N SER A 232 -0.10 -5.42 -2.34
CA SER A 232 -0.93 -6.62 -2.54
C SER A 232 -1.91 -6.48 -3.70
N GLN A 233 -2.23 -5.25 -4.10
CA GLN A 233 -3.20 -4.92 -5.14
C GLN A 233 -2.57 -4.62 -6.51
N ARG A 234 -1.25 -4.82 -6.63
CA ARG A 234 -0.51 -4.67 -7.89
C ARG A 234 -0.34 -6.03 -8.55
N ILE A 235 -1.16 -6.30 -9.56
CA ILE A 235 -1.08 -7.52 -10.35
C ILE A 235 -0.30 -7.28 -11.64
N ARG A 236 0.25 -8.34 -12.23
CA ARG A 236 0.99 -8.28 -13.49
C ARG A 236 0.32 -9.16 -14.52
N THR A 237 0.36 -8.75 -15.77
CA THR A 237 -0.12 -9.57 -16.88
C THR A 237 0.62 -10.89 -16.95
N ARG A 238 -0.11 -11.98 -17.19
CA ARG A 238 0.45 -13.34 -17.26
C ARG A 238 1.36 -13.57 -18.47
N THR A 239 1.03 -12.92 -19.60
CA THR A 239 1.67 -13.19 -20.90
C THR A 239 2.24 -11.95 -21.59
N GLY A 240 2.12 -10.76 -20.99
CA GLY A 240 2.53 -9.48 -21.59
C GLY A 240 1.32 -8.62 -22.00
N PRO A 241 0.61 -8.94 -23.10
CA PRO A 241 -0.59 -8.20 -23.46
C PRO A 241 -1.71 -8.48 -22.45
N PRO A 242 -2.54 -7.47 -22.11
CA PRO A 242 -3.63 -7.65 -21.16
C PRO A 242 -4.69 -8.59 -21.75
N THR A 243 -4.82 -9.77 -21.16
CA THR A 243 -5.86 -10.75 -21.52
C THR A 243 -7.15 -10.46 -20.73
N PRO A 244 -8.33 -10.95 -21.20
CA PRO A 244 -9.56 -10.86 -20.41
C PRO A 244 -9.41 -11.46 -19.01
N ASP A 245 -8.66 -12.57 -18.87
CA ASP A 245 -8.38 -13.19 -17.56
C ASP A 245 -7.61 -12.23 -16.63
N ASP A 246 -6.60 -11.51 -17.14
CA ASP A 246 -5.87 -10.50 -16.35
C ASP A 246 -6.78 -9.33 -15.91
N LEU A 247 -7.81 -9.02 -16.69
CA LEU A 247 -8.80 -7.99 -16.36
C LEU A 247 -9.85 -8.50 -15.37
N ASP A 248 -10.19 -9.79 -15.38
CA ASP A 248 -11.09 -10.42 -14.41
C ASP A 248 -10.46 -10.56 -13.02
N ASP A 249 -9.13 -10.64 -12.94
CA ASP A 249 -8.37 -10.64 -11.68
C ASP A 249 -8.47 -9.27 -10.94
N LEU A 250 -8.71 -8.16 -11.65
CA LEU A 250 -8.84 -6.82 -11.03
C LEU A 250 -10.12 -6.65 -10.21
N PRO A 251 -11.34 -6.96 -10.73
CA PRO A 251 -12.56 -6.96 -9.94
C PRO A 251 -12.50 -7.90 -8.75
N ALA A 252 -11.86 -9.07 -8.87
CA ALA A 252 -11.76 -10.04 -7.77
C ALA A 252 -11.02 -9.47 -6.54
N LEU A 253 -10.09 -8.54 -6.78
CA LEU A 253 -9.31 -7.85 -5.76
C LEU A 253 -10.04 -6.66 -5.12
N VAL A 254 -10.89 -5.98 -5.89
CA VAL A 254 -11.61 -4.76 -5.48
C VAL A 254 -13.11 -5.03 -5.25
N TRP A 255 -13.48 -6.29 -5.01
CA TRP A 255 -14.91 -6.65 -4.91
C TRP A 255 -15.51 -6.29 -3.55
N LYS A 256 -15.92 -5.02 -3.41
CA LYS A 256 -16.90 -4.58 -2.41
C LYS A 256 -17.95 -3.69 -3.07
N GLU A 257 -19.22 -3.89 -2.73
CA GLU A 257 -20.32 -3.00 -3.15
C GLU A 257 -20.09 -1.59 -2.59
N GLY A 258 -19.51 -0.72 -3.41
CA GLY A 258 -19.35 0.69 -3.07
C GLY A 258 -20.68 1.43 -3.19
N GLN A 259 -21.19 1.97 -2.08
CA GLN A 259 -22.14 3.08 -2.15
C GLN A 259 -21.40 4.31 -2.66
N THR A 260 -21.58 4.65 -3.94
CA THR A 260 -21.10 5.92 -4.49
C THR A 260 -22.00 7.06 -4.01
N GLY A 261 -21.44 7.97 -3.20
CA GLY A 261 -22.06 9.24 -2.82
C GLY A 261 -21.91 9.54 -1.33
N LEU A 262 -21.02 10.48 -0.99
CA LEU A 262 -21.06 11.12 0.32
C LEU A 262 -22.32 12.01 0.37
N PRO A 263 -23.10 12.02 1.48
CA PRO A 263 -24.11 13.05 1.66
C PRO A 263 -23.44 14.43 1.59
N ASP A 264 -24.01 15.35 0.80
CA ASP A 264 -23.56 16.73 0.56
C ASP A 264 -22.41 16.97 -0.46
N GLU A 265 -22.19 16.10 -1.44
CA GLU A 265 -21.28 16.40 -2.56
C GLU A 265 -21.91 17.39 -3.58
N TYR A 266 -21.45 18.66 -3.60
CA TYR A 266 -22.14 19.75 -4.31
C TYR A 266 -21.54 20.24 -5.65
N GLN A 267 -20.27 19.94 -6.01
CA GLN A 267 -19.54 20.16 -7.32
C GLN A 267 -18.07 20.58 -7.10
N PRO A 268 -17.15 20.41 -8.10
CA PRO A 268 -15.70 20.34 -7.87
C PRO A 268 -15.04 21.71 -7.65
N GLY A 269 -13.96 21.76 -6.86
CA GLY A 269 -13.24 22.95 -6.39
C GLY A 269 -12.54 23.84 -7.44
N LEU A 270 -13.25 24.26 -8.49
CA LEU A 270 -12.79 25.18 -9.53
C LEU A 270 -13.29 26.61 -9.25
N ASN A 271 -12.39 27.59 -9.27
CA ASN A 271 -12.69 29.00 -9.06
C ASN A 271 -12.11 29.85 -10.20
N VAL A 272 -12.89 30.78 -10.74
CA VAL A 272 -12.44 31.78 -11.73
C VAL A 272 -12.60 33.18 -11.14
N ARG A 273 -11.49 33.92 -11.02
CA ARG A 273 -11.44 35.27 -10.48
C ARG A 273 -10.91 36.28 -11.50
N PHE A 274 -11.64 37.35 -11.73
CA PHE A 274 -11.14 38.48 -12.53
C PHE A 274 -10.09 39.30 -11.76
N MET A 275 -8.94 39.52 -12.37
CA MET A 275 -7.77 40.20 -11.79
C MET A 275 -7.61 41.65 -12.24
N GLY A 276 -8.45 42.13 -13.16
CA GLY A 276 -8.39 43.49 -13.69
C GLY A 276 -7.84 43.59 -15.11
N ILE A 277 -7.64 44.83 -15.54
CA ILE A 277 -7.17 45.18 -16.88
C ILE A 277 -5.86 45.96 -16.77
N SER A 278 -4.83 45.55 -17.50
CA SER A 278 -3.54 46.26 -17.53
C SER A 278 -3.60 47.53 -18.40
N GLY A 279 -2.58 48.39 -18.29
CA GLY A 279 -2.43 49.58 -19.16
C GLY A 279 -2.28 49.27 -20.66
N ARG A 280 -2.04 48.00 -21.03
CA ARG A 280 -2.06 47.52 -22.43
C ARG A 280 -3.41 46.91 -22.83
N ALA A 281 -4.47 47.17 -22.06
CA ALA A 281 -5.83 46.65 -22.27
C ALA A 281 -5.93 45.11 -22.28
N ILE A 282 -5.07 44.44 -21.51
CA ILE A 282 -5.13 42.98 -21.31
C ILE A 282 -5.95 42.69 -20.04
N MET A 283 -7.08 42.01 -20.21
CA MET A 283 -7.90 41.46 -19.14
C MET A 283 -7.25 40.18 -18.61
N SER A 284 -7.15 40.03 -17.29
CA SER A 284 -6.56 38.85 -16.66
C SER A 284 -7.59 38.13 -15.79
N TYR A 285 -7.65 36.81 -15.88
CA TYR A 285 -8.48 35.93 -15.04
C TYR A 285 -7.58 34.88 -14.40
N LEU A 286 -7.66 34.72 -13.09
CA LEU A 286 -7.04 33.62 -12.36
C LEU A 286 -8.03 32.46 -12.30
N VAL A 287 -7.63 31.29 -12.80
CA VAL A 287 -8.41 30.06 -12.69
C VAL A 287 -7.66 29.12 -11.75
N SER A 288 -8.32 28.66 -10.69
CA SER A 288 -7.75 27.79 -9.65
C SER A 288 -8.58 26.52 -9.53
N ALA A 289 -7.93 25.36 -9.42
CA ALA A 289 -8.55 24.08 -9.10
C ALA A 289 -7.86 23.48 -7.86
N TYR A 290 -8.65 23.08 -6.88
CA TYR A 290 -8.21 22.40 -5.66
C TYR A 290 -8.60 20.92 -5.74
N TYR A 291 -7.64 20.02 -5.53
CA TYR A 291 -7.87 18.58 -5.60
C TYR A 291 -6.84 17.80 -4.78
N SER A 292 -7.26 16.63 -4.32
CA SER A 292 -6.43 15.58 -3.71
C SER A 292 -7.18 14.25 -3.87
N ALA A 293 -6.49 13.14 -3.71
CA ALA A 293 -7.09 11.81 -3.70
C ALA A 293 -6.56 11.02 -2.51
N ALA A 294 -7.42 10.20 -1.91
CA ALA A 294 -7.07 9.34 -0.80
C ALA A 294 -7.65 7.95 -1.04
N VAL A 295 -6.80 6.93 -0.90
CA VAL A 295 -7.21 5.52 -0.88
C VAL A 295 -7.45 5.17 0.59
N LEU A 296 -8.71 5.03 0.97
CA LEU A 296 -9.11 4.88 2.38
C LEU A 296 -8.86 3.49 2.94
N VAL A 297 -8.93 2.48 2.08
CA VAL A 297 -8.72 1.07 2.44
C VAL A 297 -7.83 0.42 1.39
N PRO A 298 -6.93 -0.50 1.78
CA PRO A 298 -5.98 -1.12 0.87
C PRO A 298 -6.64 -1.81 -0.32
N ASP A 299 -7.83 -2.40 -0.16
CA ASP A 299 -8.58 -3.14 -1.18
C ASP A 299 -9.43 -2.25 -2.12
N ALA A 300 -9.38 -0.92 -1.99
CA ALA A 300 -10.16 -0.02 -2.85
C ALA A 300 -9.57 0.22 -4.24
N LEU A 301 -8.30 -0.12 -4.48
CA LEU A 301 -7.59 0.19 -5.71
C LEU A 301 -6.65 -0.94 -6.12
N ALA A 302 -6.83 -1.48 -7.32
CA ALA A 302 -5.92 -2.42 -7.94
C ALA A 302 -5.29 -1.87 -9.23
N VAL A 303 -4.05 -2.27 -9.49
CA VAL A 303 -3.26 -1.80 -10.63
C VAL A 303 -2.71 -3.01 -11.39
N LEU A 304 -2.94 -3.04 -12.71
CA LEU A 304 -2.34 -4.02 -13.61
C LEU A 304 -1.04 -3.46 -14.23
N GLU A 305 0.08 -4.03 -13.83
CA GLU A 305 1.42 -3.66 -14.30
C GLU A 305 1.88 -4.52 -15.49
N ASN A 306 2.80 -3.95 -16.29
CA ASN A 306 3.44 -4.60 -17.45
C ASN A 306 2.51 -4.98 -18.60
N ALA A 307 1.37 -4.29 -18.74
CA ALA A 307 0.47 -4.48 -19.87
C ALA A 307 1.12 -4.00 -21.19
N GLU A 308 1.45 -4.94 -22.06
CA GLU A 308 2.00 -4.65 -23.39
C GLU A 308 0.89 -4.23 -24.36
N ILE A 309 0.91 -2.95 -24.75
CA ILE A 309 -0.03 -2.36 -25.72
C ILE A 309 0.58 -2.31 -27.13
N GLY A 310 0.95 -3.46 -27.68
CA GLY A 310 1.39 -3.59 -29.07
C GLY A 310 2.44 -4.68 -29.28
N ARG A 311 2.32 -5.45 -30.37
CA ARG A 311 3.44 -6.24 -30.87
C ARG A 311 4.52 -5.27 -31.32
N GLY A 312 5.70 -5.34 -30.72
CA GLY A 312 6.89 -4.75 -31.32
C GLY A 312 7.09 -5.36 -32.71
N ASP A 313 7.03 -4.51 -33.73
CA ASP A 313 7.72 -4.79 -35.00
C ASP A 313 9.23 -4.58 -34.83
#